data_AF-A0A763CL14-F1
#
_entry.id   AF-A0A763CL14-F1
#
_cell.length_a   1.000
_cell.length_b   1.000
_cell.length_c   1.000
_cell.angle_alpha   90.00
_cell.angle_beta   90.00
_cell.angle_gamma   90.00
#
_symmetry.space_group_name_H-M   'P 1'
#
loop_
_entity.id
_entity.type
_entity.pdbx_description
1 polymer ?
#
loop_
_entity_poly.entity_id
_entity_poly.type
_entity_poly.pdbx_seq_one_letter_code
_entity_poly.pdbx_strand_id
1 'polypeptide(L)'
;DNLTVGGGLYLSGTSITALPDHFSCNSLYLEAERISNIAYRKNCGYSSRTIFAAWTGKEFRIAAGCFFGSIEQFEQAVDDKYDGDAAEAYKKAARDCVAELTVKLNPKD
;
A
#
# COMPACT_ATOMS: atom_id res chain seq x y z
N ASP A 1 0.04 -10.18 19.33
CA ASP A 1 -0.05 -9.23 18.21
C ASP A 1 1.20 -8.36 18.16
N ASN A 2 1.85 -8.30 16.99
CA ASN A 2 3.06 -7.55 16.58
C ASN A 2 3.95 -8.44 15.71
N LEU A 3 3.45 -8.80 14.52
CA LEU A 3 4.25 -9.57 13.56
C LEU A 3 5.20 -8.61 12.83
N THR A 4 6.50 -8.77 13.05
CA THR A 4 7.56 -8.05 12.31
C THR A 4 8.25 -9.02 11.37
N VAL A 5 8.04 -8.83 10.07
CA VAL A 5 8.70 -9.62 9.02
C VAL A 5 9.85 -8.79 8.44
N GLY A 6 11.09 -9.15 8.74
CA GLY A 6 12.28 -8.42 8.23
C GLY A 6 12.53 -8.50 6.72
N GLY A 7 11.61 -9.08 5.95
CA GLY A 7 11.73 -9.34 4.51
C GLY A 7 10.39 -9.19 3.78
N GLY A 8 10.24 -9.92 2.68
CA GLY A 8 9.01 -9.94 1.88
C GLY A 8 7.92 -10.82 2.51
N LEU A 9 6.72 -10.27 2.66
CA LEU A 9 5.52 -11.00 3.03
C LEU A 9 4.73 -11.35 1.76
N TYR A 10 4.71 -12.64 1.41
CA TYR A 10 3.99 -13.18 0.26
C TYR A 10 2.68 -13.81 0.74
N LEU A 11 1.55 -13.18 0.44
CA LEU A 11 0.22 -13.70 0.79
C LEU A 11 -0.54 -14.23 -0.44
N SER A 12 0.04 -14.14 -1.64
CA SER A 12 -0.48 -14.79 -2.85
C SER A 12 -0.63 -16.30 -2.65
N GLY A 13 -1.73 -16.88 -3.11
CA GLY A 13 -2.05 -18.30 -2.91
C GLY A 13 -2.55 -18.69 -1.52
N THR A 14 -2.68 -17.74 -0.58
CA THR A 14 -3.25 -18.02 0.75
C THR A 14 -4.78 -17.83 0.77
N SER A 15 -5.44 -18.31 1.82
CA SER A 15 -6.88 -18.07 2.07
C SER A 15 -7.17 -16.72 2.74
N ILE A 16 -6.16 -15.86 2.89
CA ILE A 16 -6.30 -14.56 3.54
C ILE A 16 -7.16 -13.64 2.66
N THR A 17 -8.22 -13.07 3.23
CA THR A 17 -9.13 -12.12 2.59
C THR A 17 -9.06 -10.72 3.16
N ALA A 18 -8.32 -10.52 4.25
CA ALA A 18 -8.02 -9.23 4.85
C ALA A 18 -6.63 -9.29 5.50
N LEU A 19 -5.84 -8.23 5.39
CA LEU A 19 -4.57 -8.12 6.08
C LEU A 19 -4.81 -8.12 7.61
N PRO A 20 -3.96 -8.80 8.39
CA PRO A 20 -4.09 -8.79 9.83
C PRO A 20 -3.84 -7.39 10.40
N ASP A 21 -4.43 -7.12 11.56
CA ASP A 21 -4.08 -5.92 12.32
C ASP A 21 -2.66 -6.05 12.89
N HIS A 22 -1.99 -4.90 13.03
CA HIS A 22 -0.72 -4.77 13.77
C HIS A 22 0.43 -5.65 13.21
N PHE A 23 0.76 -5.47 11.93
CA PHE A 23 1.94 -6.08 11.30
C PHE A 23 2.85 -5.04 10.64
N SER A 24 4.13 -5.40 10.50
CA SER A 24 5.11 -4.67 9.70
C SER A 24 5.93 -5.63 8.85
N CYS A 25 6.27 -5.20 7.65
CA CYS A 25 7.15 -5.95 6.75
C CYS A 25 7.98 -4.97 5.91
N ASN A 26 9.00 -5.45 5.21
CA ASN A 26 9.77 -4.59 4.29
C ASN A 26 9.14 -4.54 2.90
N SER A 27 8.43 -5.60 2.50
CA SER A 27 7.79 -5.69 1.18
C SER A 27 6.54 -6.54 1.28
N LEU A 28 5.49 -6.16 0.56
CA LEU A 28 4.19 -6.82 0.63
C LEU A 28 3.74 -7.22 -0.77
N TYR A 29 3.50 -8.51 -0.99
CA TYR A 29 3.03 -9.09 -2.25
C TYR A 29 1.68 -9.77 -2.04
N LEU A 30 0.66 -9.27 -2.75
CA LEU A 30 -0.75 -9.65 -2.56
C LEU A 30 -1.44 -10.01 -3.88
N GLU A 31 -2.39 -10.94 -3.81
CA GLU A 31 -3.49 -11.04 -4.77
C GLU A 31 -4.56 -9.99 -4.43
N ALA A 32 -4.34 -8.76 -4.89
CA ALA A 32 -5.09 -7.60 -4.42
C ALA A 32 -6.60 -7.66 -4.66
N GLU A 33 -7.04 -8.44 -5.64
CA GLU A 33 -8.45 -8.65 -5.97
C GLU A 33 -9.23 -9.39 -4.88
N ARG A 34 -8.54 -10.06 -3.94
CA ARG A 34 -9.15 -10.88 -2.88
C ARG A 34 -9.07 -10.25 -1.49
N ILE A 35 -8.36 -9.12 -1.34
CA ILE A 35 -8.12 -8.47 -0.06
C ILE A 35 -9.08 -7.30 0.12
N SER A 36 -9.90 -7.33 1.16
CA SER A 36 -11.00 -6.36 1.37
C SER A 36 -10.56 -5.05 2.03
N ASN A 37 -9.55 -5.08 2.89
CA ASN A 37 -9.05 -3.92 3.64
C ASN A 37 -7.87 -3.20 2.95
N ILE A 38 -7.88 -3.20 1.61
CA ILE A 38 -6.93 -2.44 0.80
C ILE A 38 -7.63 -1.66 -0.31
N ALA A 39 -6.93 -0.66 -0.82
CA ALA A 39 -7.19 -0.08 -2.13
C ALA A 39 -5.90 -0.13 -2.93
N TYR A 40 -6.00 -0.24 -4.26
CA TYR A 40 -4.81 -0.37 -5.08
C TYR A 40 -4.97 0.29 -6.45
N ARG A 41 -3.83 0.62 -7.06
CA ARG A 41 -3.74 1.09 -8.44
C ARG A 41 -2.61 0.34 -9.13
N LYS A 42 -2.90 -0.19 -10.32
CA LYS A 42 -1.91 -0.82 -11.20
C LYS A 42 -1.31 0.26 -12.13
N ASN A 43 -0.15 -0.01 -12.72
CA ASN A 43 0.49 0.85 -13.73
C ASN A 43 0.83 2.28 -13.24
N CYS A 44 1.25 2.43 -11.97
CA CYS A 44 1.60 3.73 -11.41
C CYS A 44 3.04 4.12 -11.71
N GLY A 45 3.21 5.38 -12.13
CA GLY A 45 4.50 6.03 -12.35
C GLY A 45 5.37 5.36 -13.42
N TYR A 46 6.65 5.75 -13.44
CA TYR A 46 7.60 5.36 -14.50
C TYR A 46 7.81 3.84 -14.65
N SER A 47 7.77 3.08 -13.55
CA SER A 47 8.06 1.64 -13.55
C SER A 47 6.79 0.77 -13.57
N SER A 48 5.62 1.35 -13.90
CA SER A 48 4.33 0.65 -13.95
C SER A 48 4.04 -0.18 -12.69
N ARG A 49 4.34 0.37 -11.51
CA ARG A 49 4.21 -0.38 -10.24
C ARG A 49 2.75 -0.51 -9.85
N THR A 50 2.44 -1.55 -9.08
CA THR A 50 1.20 -1.57 -8.32
C THR A 50 1.46 -0.90 -6.96
N ILE A 51 0.64 0.08 -6.63
CA ILE A 51 0.61 0.72 -5.30
C ILE A 51 -0.59 0.17 -4.55
N PHE A 52 -0.37 -0.20 -3.29
CA PHE A 52 -1.41 -0.58 -2.35
C PHE A 52 -1.47 0.43 -1.22
N ALA A 53 -2.67 0.87 -0.83
CA ALA A 53 -2.93 1.37 0.51
C ALA A 53 -3.54 0.24 1.33
N ALA A 54 -3.02 0.02 2.53
CA ALA A 54 -3.48 -0.99 3.46
C ALA A 54 -3.83 -0.37 4.81
N TRP A 55 -4.94 -0.79 5.40
CA TRP A 55 -5.27 -0.47 6.78
C TRP A 55 -4.76 -1.56 7.71
N THR A 56 -4.03 -1.16 8.74
CA THR A 56 -3.35 -2.08 9.67
C THR A 56 -4.01 -2.14 11.05
N GLY A 57 -5.24 -1.65 11.16
CA GLY A 57 -5.94 -1.48 12.45
C GLY A 57 -5.60 -0.18 13.18
N LYS A 58 -4.45 0.44 12.86
CA LYS A 58 -3.97 1.69 13.48
C LYS A 58 -3.77 2.83 12.48
N GLU A 59 -3.15 2.51 11.34
CA GLU A 59 -2.74 3.51 10.36
C GLU A 59 -2.81 2.95 8.94
N PHE A 60 -2.86 3.87 7.97
CA PHE A 60 -2.66 3.55 6.57
C PHE A 60 -1.19 3.34 6.26
N ARG A 61 -0.88 2.27 5.53
CA ARG A 61 0.45 2.01 4.99
C ARG A 61 0.41 1.86 3.49
N ILE A 62 1.43 2.39 2.82
CA ILE A 62 1.62 2.28 1.39
C ILE A 62 2.58 1.13 1.12
N ALA A 63 2.19 0.20 0.25
CA ALA A 63 3.09 -0.81 -0.31
C ALA A 63 3.36 -0.54 -1.79
N ALA A 64 4.62 -0.55 -2.21
CA ALA A 64 5.01 -0.30 -3.61
C ALA A 64 6.30 -1.06 -3.99
N GLY A 65 6.17 -2.37 -4.21
CA GLY A 65 7.32 -3.25 -4.43
C GLY A 65 8.08 -3.47 -3.11
N CYS A 66 9.33 -2.99 -3.04
CA CYS A 66 10.18 -3.15 -1.85
C CYS A 66 9.96 -2.09 -0.76
N PHE A 67 8.86 -1.34 -0.84
CA PHE A 67 8.50 -0.31 0.11
C PHE A 67 7.25 -0.74 0.87
N PHE A 68 7.25 -0.58 2.20
CA PHE A 68 6.07 -0.63 3.05
C PHE A 68 6.22 0.35 4.22
N GLY A 69 5.47 1.44 4.21
CA GLY A 69 5.63 2.53 5.18
C GLY A 69 4.45 3.49 5.21
N SER A 70 4.56 4.58 5.96
CA SER A 70 3.54 5.64 5.96
C SER A 70 3.46 6.35 4.60
N ILE A 71 2.40 7.12 4.39
CA ILE A 71 2.26 7.94 3.19
C ILE A 71 3.40 8.98 3.08
N GLU A 72 3.78 9.62 4.18
CA GLU A 72 4.87 10.60 4.22
C GLU A 72 6.21 9.96 3.84
N GLN A 73 6.50 8.77 4.37
CA GLN A 73 7.70 8.02 4.02
C GLN A 73 7.70 7.60 2.54
N PHE A 74 6.53 7.28 1.99
CA PHE A 74 6.40 6.93 0.58
C PHE A 74 6.68 8.14 -0.31
N GLU A 75 6.07 9.29 0.01
CA GLU A 75 6.26 10.52 -0.75
C GLU A 75 7.73 10.98 -0.72
N GLN A 76 8.38 10.92 0.45
CA GLN A 76 9.81 11.21 0.56
C GLN A 76 10.66 10.24 -0.27
N ALA A 77 10.42 8.93 -0.18
CA ALA A 77 11.16 7.94 -0.95
C ALA A 77 10.96 8.07 -2.47
N VAL A 78 9.80 8.58 -2.89
CA VAL A 78 9.53 8.92 -4.29
C VAL A 78 10.35 10.14 -4.70
N ASP A 79 10.33 11.22 -3.90
CA ASP A 79 11.06 12.46 -4.17
C ASP A 79 12.59 12.27 -4.15
N ASP A 80 13.10 11.32 -3.36
CA ASP A 80 14.53 10.95 -3.36
C ASP A 80 14.99 10.25 -4.64
N LYS A 81 14.06 9.67 -5.41
CA LYS A 81 14.36 8.76 -6.53
C LYS A 81 13.86 9.24 -7.89
N TYR A 82 12.77 9.99 -7.89
CA TYR A 82 12.06 10.42 -9.08
C TYR A 82 11.79 11.92 -8.99
N ASP A 83 11.69 12.57 -10.14
CA ASP A 83 11.34 13.98 -10.26
C ASP A 83 10.20 14.19 -11.28
N GLY A 84 9.68 15.41 -11.32
CA GLY A 84 8.65 15.84 -12.26
C GLY A 84 7.35 15.04 -12.20
N ASP A 85 6.71 14.90 -13.36
CA ASP A 85 5.38 14.27 -13.48
C ASP A 85 5.35 12.81 -13.02
N ALA A 86 6.48 12.11 -13.12
CA ALA A 86 6.58 10.72 -12.67
C ALA A 86 6.49 10.60 -11.15
N ALA A 87 7.18 11.48 -10.41
CA ALA A 87 7.09 11.55 -8.96
C ALA A 87 5.67 11.91 -8.50
N GLU A 88 5.07 12.94 -9.12
CA GLU A 88 3.71 13.37 -8.79
C GLU A 88 2.67 12.28 -9.09
N ALA A 89 2.84 11.52 -10.18
CA ALA A 89 1.96 10.39 -10.49
C ALA A 89 2.02 9.29 -9.41
N TYR A 90 3.21 8.96 -8.88
CA TYR A 90 3.34 8.00 -7.78
C TYR A 90 2.63 8.50 -6.52
N LYS A 91 2.92 9.73 -6.09
CA LYS A 91 2.37 10.31 -4.87
C LYS A 91 0.84 10.45 -4.97
N LYS A 92 0.33 10.93 -6.12
CA LYS A 92 -1.11 11.01 -6.38
C LYS A 92 -1.78 9.63 -6.30
N ALA A 93 -1.20 8.61 -6.93
CA ALA A 93 -1.78 7.27 -6.89
C ALA A 93 -1.84 6.69 -5.46
N ALA A 94 -0.83 6.96 -4.62
CA ALA A 94 -0.87 6.57 -3.21
C ALA A 94 -1.97 7.31 -2.42
N ARG A 95 -2.07 8.64 -2.59
CA ARG A 95 -3.12 9.46 -1.97
C ARG A 95 -4.53 9.03 -2.40
N ASP A 96 -4.73 8.76 -3.69
CA ASP A 96 -5.99 8.27 -4.23
C ASP A 96 -6.36 6.91 -3.63
N CYS A 97 -5.40 5.99 -3.44
CA CYS A 97 -5.65 4.71 -2.76
C CYS A 97 -6.08 4.92 -1.30
N VAL A 98 -5.42 5.82 -0.56
CA VAL A 98 -5.78 6.11 0.84
C VAL A 98 -7.16 6.73 0.92
N ALA A 99 -7.49 7.68 0.05
CA ALA A 99 -8.81 8.29 -0.02
C ALA A 99 -9.91 7.25 -0.31
N GLU A 100 -9.68 6.37 -1.30
CA GLU A 100 -10.61 5.28 -1.60
C GLU A 100 -10.78 4.33 -0.42
N LEU A 101 -9.69 3.91 0.21
CA LEU A 101 -9.76 2.99 1.34
C LEU A 101 -10.45 3.62 2.56
N THR A 102 -10.26 4.93 2.77
CA THR A 102 -10.93 5.67 3.83
C THR A 102 -12.45 5.62 3.66
N VAL A 103 -12.94 5.80 2.43
CA VAL A 103 -14.37 5.68 2.11
C VAL A 103 -14.86 4.23 2.28
N LYS A 104 -14.06 3.24 1.87
CA LYS A 104 -14.41 1.81 2.03
C LYS A 104 -14.55 1.40 3.50
N LEU A 105 -13.68 1.90 4.38
CA LEU A 105 -13.68 1.55 5.80
C LEU A 105 -14.78 2.29 6.58
N ASN A 106 -15.16 3.49 6.11
CA ASN A 106 -16.20 4.32 6.71
C ASN A 106 -17.26 4.67 5.64
N PRO A 107 -18.06 3.69 5.19
CA PRO A 107 -19.15 3.98 4.26
C PRO A 107 -20.11 4.97 4.93
N LYS A 108 -20.33 6.13 4.30
CA LYS A 108 -21.41 7.03 4.73
C LYS A 108 -22.73 6.38 4.34
N ASP A 109 -23.60 6.18 5.33
CA ASP A 109 -24.98 5.71 5.15
C ASP A 109 -25.79 6.56 4.17
#